data_AF-A0A1I8A7J5-F1
#
_entry.id   AF-A0A1I8A7J5-F1
#
_cell.length_a   1.000
_cell.length_b   1.000
_cell.length_c   1.000
_cell.angle_alpha   90.00
_cell.angle_beta   90.00
_cell.angle_gamma   90.00
#
_symmetry.space_group_name_H-M   'P 1'
#
loop_
_entity.id
_entity.type
_entity.pdbx_description
1 polymer ?
#
loop_
_entity_poly.entity_id
_entity_poly.type
_entity_poly.pdbx_seq_one_letter_code
_entity_poly.pdbx_strand_id
1 'polypeptide(L)'
;MWSGAAFSGLLLCLFTGVQSYCSEDAVISADGNKCFVVVRLAEKYQRAVHICDLYGGRLAVIHNEVDRKNLADFARTELTTHDHLWIVNNLTENVCKTEKCLQIKKRKGTRKMCTQLGLNTGELKIASCKKEMPYACEVAENENAEHIREERSVGCPRGWQQFKKNCYKLFADEKTWADAEKHCSSQNAHLASIHEYREMEFLVTDFKPPNLLPRAWLGGKRNPAASGVTFQWSDGTPWDYDDGWNYGDVKGEGCVSTATSMEVLHEKWETFDCSTRASYFCKQPVH
;
A
#
# COMPACT_ATOMS: atom_id res chain seq x y z
N MET A 1 28.48 -42.62 39.28
CA MET A 1 27.39 -41.64 39.06
C MET A 1 28.06 -40.38 38.55
N TRP A 2 28.28 -40.26 37.23
CA TRP A 2 27.38 -39.62 36.22
C TRP A 2 27.11 -38.16 36.62
N SER A 3 27.46 -37.12 35.83
CA SER A 3 27.39 -36.96 34.35
C SER A 3 28.54 -36.01 33.89
N GLY A 4 29.28 -36.21 32.78
CA GLY A 4 28.88 -36.21 31.36
C GLY A 4 28.81 -34.75 30.85
N ALA A 5 29.55 -34.24 29.86
CA ALA A 5 30.21 -34.85 28.71
C ALA A 5 31.37 -33.99 28.15
N ALA A 6 32.26 -34.62 27.39
CA ALA A 6 33.35 -34.02 26.63
C ALA A 6 33.02 -33.95 25.12
N PHE A 7 33.55 -32.91 24.48
CA PHE A 7 33.94 -32.72 23.07
C PHE A 7 33.18 -33.43 21.92
N SER A 8 32.66 -32.65 20.98
CA SER A 8 33.05 -32.73 19.57
C SER A 8 32.55 -31.49 18.81
N GLY A 9 33.44 -30.86 18.04
CA GLY A 9 33.08 -29.74 17.18
C GLY A 9 32.33 -30.20 15.95
N LEU A 10 31.47 -29.34 15.39
CA LEU A 10 31.21 -29.29 13.96
C LEU A 10 30.54 -27.96 13.58
N LEU A 11 31.17 -27.30 12.60
CA LEU A 11 30.62 -26.36 11.62
C LEU A 11 29.87 -25.10 12.09
N LEU A 12 30.61 -23.98 12.00
CA LEU A 12 30.25 -22.82 11.17
C LEU A 12 28.92 -22.95 10.40
N CYS A 13 27.91 -22.26 10.90
CA CYS A 13 27.05 -21.39 10.08
C CYS A 13 26.64 -20.24 11.01
N LEU A 14 27.55 -19.27 11.18
CA LEU A 14 27.09 -17.91 11.45
C LEU A 14 26.29 -17.52 10.20
N PHE A 15 24.98 -17.80 10.23
CA PHE A 15 24.07 -17.16 9.31
C PHE A 15 24.29 -15.67 9.51
N THR A 16 24.91 -15.07 8.50
CA THR A 16 24.97 -13.63 8.30
C THR A 16 23.56 -13.11 8.51
N GLY A 17 23.35 -12.48 9.68
CA GLY A 17 22.10 -11.85 10.02
C GLY A 17 21.88 -10.69 9.07
N VAL A 18 21.13 -10.95 8.01
CA VAL A 18 20.33 -9.94 7.33
C VAL A 18 18.90 -10.23 7.77
N GLN A 19 18.48 -9.59 8.85
CA GLN A 19 17.08 -9.58 9.27
C GLN A 19 16.34 -8.84 8.17
N SER A 20 15.65 -9.55 7.27
CA SER A 20 14.98 -8.93 6.13
C SER A 20 13.85 -8.03 6.64
N TYR A 21 14.00 -6.72 6.49
CA TYR A 21 13.08 -5.67 6.98
C TYR A 21 11.87 -5.43 6.07
N CYS A 22 11.64 -6.29 5.08
CA CYS A 22 10.46 -6.21 4.23
C CYS A 22 9.21 -6.58 5.04
N SER A 23 8.05 -6.02 4.68
CA SER A 23 6.76 -6.49 5.20
C SER A 23 6.59 -8.00 4.96
N GLU A 24 5.85 -8.71 5.82
CA GLU A 24 5.62 -10.16 5.67
C GLU A 24 5.08 -10.53 4.28
N ASP A 25 4.33 -9.62 3.65
CA ASP A 25 3.72 -9.82 2.33
C ASP A 25 4.58 -9.37 1.14
N ALA A 26 5.86 -9.04 1.36
CA ALA A 26 6.76 -8.59 0.29
C ALA A 26 7.70 -9.70 -0.20
N VAL A 27 7.94 -9.70 -1.51
CA VAL A 27 8.96 -10.54 -2.16
C VAL A 27 10.30 -9.82 -2.08
N ILE A 28 11.28 -10.48 -1.48
CA ILE A 28 12.63 -9.94 -1.34
C ILE A 28 13.43 -10.26 -2.62
N SER A 29 14.20 -9.30 -3.13
CA SER A 29 15.14 -9.56 -4.22
C SER A 29 16.22 -10.56 -3.81
N ALA A 30 16.81 -11.25 -4.78
CA ALA A 30 17.84 -12.27 -4.57
C ALA A 30 19.12 -11.71 -3.94
N ASP A 31 19.41 -10.42 -4.13
CA ASP A 31 20.51 -9.73 -3.46
C ASP A 31 20.14 -9.21 -2.06
N GLY A 32 18.88 -9.37 -1.65
CA GLY A 32 18.34 -8.90 -0.37
C GLY A 32 17.96 -7.43 -0.33
N ASN A 33 18.33 -6.64 -1.35
CA ASN A 33 18.36 -5.18 -1.27
C ASN A 33 17.08 -4.47 -1.71
N LYS A 34 16.02 -5.23 -2.04
CA LYS A 34 14.73 -4.67 -2.49
C LYS A 34 13.58 -5.49 -1.98
N CYS A 35 12.50 -4.79 -1.66
CA CYS A 35 11.20 -5.38 -1.36
C CYS A 35 10.23 -5.09 -2.51
N PHE A 36 9.60 -6.13 -3.07
CA PHE A 36 8.55 -6.01 -4.06
C PHE A 36 7.19 -6.36 -3.45
N VAL A 37 6.21 -5.49 -3.63
CA VAL A 37 4.84 -5.70 -3.16
C VAL A 37 3.93 -5.85 -4.37
N VAL A 38 3.15 -6.94 -4.41
CA VAL A 38 2.16 -7.18 -5.46
C VAL A 38 0.86 -6.47 -5.09
N VAL A 39 0.49 -5.47 -5.89
CA VAL A 39 -0.78 -4.77 -5.79
C VAL A 39 -1.79 -5.46 -6.68
N ARG A 40 -2.80 -6.09 -6.06
CA ARG A 40 -3.88 -6.83 -6.71
C ARG A 40 -4.87 -5.95 -7.49
N LEU A 41 -4.87 -4.64 -7.27
CA LEU A 41 -5.76 -3.70 -7.96
C LEU A 41 -5.39 -3.60 -9.45
N ALA A 42 -6.34 -3.86 -10.33
CA ALA A 42 -6.14 -3.68 -11.76
C ALA A 42 -6.21 -2.19 -12.15
N GLU A 43 -5.08 -1.64 -12.59
CA GLU A 43 -4.99 -0.22 -12.96
C GLU A 43 -4.33 0.01 -14.31
N LYS A 44 -4.59 1.19 -14.88
CA LYS A 44 -3.83 1.67 -16.05
C LYS A 44 -2.38 1.91 -15.64
N TYR A 45 -1.45 1.70 -16.56
CA TYR A 45 -0.02 1.78 -16.24
C TYR A 45 0.39 3.10 -15.56
N GLN A 46 -0.07 4.24 -16.06
CA GLN A 46 0.24 5.55 -15.45
C GLN A 46 -0.32 5.69 -14.03
N ARG A 47 -1.50 5.11 -13.77
CA ARG A 47 -2.11 5.15 -12.43
C ARG A 47 -1.38 4.20 -11.49
N ALA A 48 -0.97 3.02 -11.95
CA ALA A 48 -0.12 2.09 -11.21
C ALA A 48 1.22 2.73 -10.80
N VAL A 49 1.90 3.43 -11.72
CA VAL A 49 3.12 4.20 -11.41
C VAL A 49 2.85 5.21 -10.31
N HIS A 50 1.82 6.05 -10.50
CA HIS A 50 1.47 7.07 -9.52
C HIS A 50 1.18 6.47 -8.15
N ILE A 51 0.38 5.40 -8.08
CA ILE A 51 0.04 4.74 -6.81
C ILE A 51 1.30 4.22 -6.11
N CYS A 52 2.21 3.53 -6.80
CA CYS A 52 3.46 3.09 -6.17
C CYS A 52 4.30 4.25 -5.62
N ASP A 53 4.32 5.39 -6.32
CA ASP A 53 5.01 6.60 -5.84
C ASP A 53 4.32 7.18 -4.57
N LEU A 54 2.98 7.12 -4.48
CA LEU A 54 2.23 7.58 -3.31
C LEU A 54 2.60 6.82 -2.04
N TYR A 55 2.90 5.52 -2.16
CA TYR A 55 3.24 4.64 -1.04
C TYR A 55 4.75 4.63 -0.72
N GLY A 56 5.50 5.61 -1.23
CA GLY A 56 6.92 5.82 -0.89
C GLY A 56 7.89 4.92 -1.67
N GLY A 57 7.40 4.17 -2.64
CA GLY A 57 8.20 3.33 -3.53
C GLY A 57 8.22 3.88 -4.95
N ARG A 58 8.24 2.96 -5.92
CA ARG A 58 7.97 3.20 -7.35
C ARG A 58 7.51 1.90 -7.98
N LEU A 59 6.98 1.95 -9.20
CA LEU A 59 6.63 0.72 -9.92
C LEU A 59 7.89 -0.16 -10.09
N ALA A 60 7.78 -1.45 -9.79
CA ALA A 60 8.91 -2.36 -9.57
C ALA A 60 9.86 -2.40 -10.76
N VAL A 61 11.15 -2.20 -10.50
CA VAL A 61 12.20 -2.25 -11.54
C VAL A 61 13.03 -3.51 -11.35
N ILE A 62 12.82 -4.48 -12.24
CA ILE A 62 13.43 -5.80 -12.12
C ILE A 62 14.43 -6.02 -13.25
N HIS A 63 15.70 -6.20 -12.89
CA HIS A 63 16.81 -6.26 -13.84
C HIS A 63 17.31 -7.67 -14.12
N ASN A 64 17.06 -8.63 -13.22
CA ASN A 64 17.54 -10.01 -13.36
C ASN A 64 16.38 -11.00 -13.48
N GLU A 65 16.70 -12.19 -13.99
CA GLU A 65 15.72 -13.24 -14.23
C GLU A 65 15.22 -13.93 -12.96
N VAL A 66 16.06 -14.00 -11.92
CA VAL A 66 15.75 -14.65 -10.64
C VAL A 66 14.61 -13.91 -9.94
N ASP A 67 14.78 -12.60 -9.71
CA ASP A 67 13.77 -11.74 -9.08
C ASP A 67 12.48 -11.71 -9.89
N ARG A 68 12.61 -11.73 -11.22
CA ARG A 68 11.45 -11.72 -12.12
C ARG A 68 10.63 -13.00 -11.99
N LYS A 69 11.29 -14.16 -11.88
CA LYS A 69 10.62 -15.44 -11.65
C LYS A 69 10.04 -15.52 -10.24
N ASN A 70 10.79 -15.12 -9.22
CA ASN A 70 10.32 -15.10 -7.83
C ASN A 70 9.06 -14.24 -7.68
N LEU A 71 9.06 -13.03 -8.24
CA LEU A 71 7.90 -12.15 -8.21
C LEU A 71 6.72 -12.75 -9.01
N ALA A 72 6.99 -13.35 -10.17
CA ALA A 72 5.95 -13.97 -10.99
C ALA A 72 5.27 -15.15 -10.26
N ASP A 73 6.06 -16.01 -9.62
CA ASP A 73 5.57 -17.16 -8.86
C ASP A 73 4.77 -16.75 -7.63
N PHE A 74 5.27 -15.76 -6.87
CA PHE A 74 4.53 -15.19 -5.75
C PHE A 74 3.21 -14.55 -6.24
N ALA A 75 3.26 -13.68 -7.24
CA ALA A 75 2.05 -13.05 -7.76
C ALA A 75 1.02 -14.04 -8.29
N ARG A 76 1.45 -15.21 -8.80
CA ARG A 76 0.57 -16.28 -9.26
C ARG A 76 -0.19 -16.95 -8.11
N THR A 77 0.34 -16.97 -6.89
CA THR A 77 -0.41 -17.46 -5.71
C THR A 77 -1.42 -16.42 -5.24
N GLU A 78 -1.09 -15.14 -5.39
CA GLU A 78 -1.92 -14.02 -4.92
C GLU A 78 -3.04 -13.62 -5.88
N LEU A 79 -2.89 -13.90 -7.18
CA LEU A 79 -3.79 -13.45 -8.24
C LEU A 79 -4.50 -14.63 -8.90
N THR A 80 -5.82 -14.70 -8.75
CA THR A 80 -6.65 -15.78 -9.31
C THR A 80 -7.25 -15.46 -10.69
N THR A 81 -7.33 -14.17 -11.04
CA THR A 81 -8.04 -13.69 -12.24
C THR A 81 -7.13 -13.05 -13.28
N HIS A 82 -5.84 -12.88 -12.97
CA HIS A 82 -4.89 -12.17 -13.83
C HIS A 82 -3.64 -13.00 -14.04
N ASP A 83 -3.11 -12.97 -15.26
CA ASP A 83 -1.92 -13.71 -15.68
C ASP A 83 -0.72 -12.78 -15.96
N HIS A 84 -0.87 -11.48 -15.72
CA HIS A 84 0.16 -10.47 -15.94
C HIS A 84 0.13 -9.36 -14.89
N LEU A 85 1.30 -8.74 -14.68
CA LEU A 85 1.50 -7.57 -13.82
C LEU A 85 2.13 -6.40 -14.57
N TRP A 86 1.77 -5.16 -14.24
CA TRP A 86 2.61 -4.01 -14.61
C TRP A 86 3.87 -3.95 -13.75
N ILE A 87 5.00 -3.76 -14.44
CA ILE A 87 6.30 -3.46 -13.84
C ILE A 87 7.02 -2.45 -14.73
N VAL A 88 8.04 -1.80 -14.19
CA VAL A 88 8.97 -1.00 -14.99
C VAL A 88 10.07 -1.92 -15.51
N ASN A 89 10.35 -1.78 -16.79
CA ASN A 89 11.60 -2.25 -17.33
C ASN A 89 12.39 -1.04 -17.85
N ASN A 90 13.55 -0.78 -17.25
CA ASN A 90 14.45 0.29 -17.69
C ASN A 90 15.07 0.01 -19.09
N LEU A 91 14.73 -1.12 -19.72
CA LEU A 91 15.21 -1.50 -21.06
C LEU A 91 14.38 -0.87 -22.19
N THR A 92 13.91 0.38 -22.02
CA THR A 92 13.34 1.15 -23.15
C THR A 92 14.36 1.37 -24.27
N GLU A 93 15.65 1.15 -24.02
CA GLU A 93 16.68 1.06 -25.06
C GLU A 93 16.89 -0.37 -25.61
N ASN A 94 16.95 -1.43 -24.79
CA ASN A 94 17.57 -2.71 -25.23
C ASN A 94 16.69 -3.98 -25.28
N VAL A 95 15.38 -3.93 -24.99
CA VAL A 95 14.49 -5.14 -25.07
C VAL A 95 13.69 -5.24 -26.36
N CYS A 96 13.61 -4.18 -27.16
CA CYS A 96 12.82 -4.16 -28.39
C CYS A 96 13.58 -4.82 -29.56
N LYS A 97 13.89 -6.12 -29.45
CA LYS A 97 14.66 -6.87 -30.45
C LYS A 97 13.81 -7.55 -31.52
N THR A 98 12.50 -7.67 -31.29
CA THR A 98 11.59 -8.24 -32.29
C THR A 98 11.17 -7.20 -33.30
N GLU A 99 11.10 -7.60 -34.57
CA GLU A 99 10.74 -6.72 -35.70
C GLU A 99 9.37 -6.05 -35.49
N LYS A 100 8.44 -6.78 -34.86
CA LYS A 100 7.11 -6.28 -34.45
C LYS A 100 7.19 -5.14 -33.43
N CYS A 101 8.12 -5.20 -32.48
CA CYS A 101 8.33 -4.14 -31.48
C CYS A 101 8.98 -2.90 -32.12
N LEU A 102 9.96 -3.10 -33.00
CA LEU A 102 10.63 -2.01 -33.74
C LEU A 102 9.68 -1.28 -34.69
N GLN A 103 8.74 -1.99 -35.32
CA GLN A 103 7.68 -1.40 -36.14
C GLN A 103 6.69 -0.54 -35.34
N ILE A 104 6.42 -0.90 -34.08
CA ILE A 104 5.54 -0.11 -33.19
C ILE A 104 6.21 1.20 -32.77
N LYS A 105 7.53 1.21 -32.49
CA LYS A 105 8.28 2.45 -32.19
C LYS A 105 8.30 3.45 -33.36
N LYS A 106 8.24 2.98 -34.61
CA LYS A 106 8.41 3.82 -35.83
C LYS A 106 7.15 4.57 -36.28
N ARG A 107 5.96 4.21 -35.80
CA ARG A 107 4.72 4.86 -36.23
C ARG A 107 4.46 6.13 -35.41
N LYS A 108 4.78 7.31 -35.97
CA LYS A 108 4.31 8.60 -35.45
C LYS A 108 2.78 8.55 -35.28
N GLY A 109 2.29 8.60 -34.04
CA GLY A 109 0.87 8.49 -33.69
C GLY A 109 0.44 7.21 -32.96
N THR A 110 1.33 6.28 -32.62
CA THR A 110 0.94 5.02 -31.94
C THR A 110 0.59 5.14 -30.47
N ARG A 111 -0.39 4.34 -30.05
CA ARG A 111 -0.77 4.07 -28.66
C ARG A 111 0.49 3.77 -27.82
N LYS A 112 0.64 4.45 -26.68
CA LYS A 112 1.73 4.17 -25.71
C LYS A 112 1.69 2.69 -25.30
N MET A 113 2.84 2.03 -25.36
CA MET A 113 3.02 0.63 -24.93
C MET A 113 3.85 0.61 -23.65
N CYS A 114 3.52 -0.30 -22.75
CA CYS A 114 4.06 -0.42 -21.41
C CYS A 114 4.44 -1.87 -21.12
N THR A 115 5.36 -2.09 -20.17
CA THR A 115 5.91 -3.43 -19.90
C THR A 115 5.06 -4.18 -18.88
N GLN A 116 4.73 -5.42 -19.21
CA GLN A 116 4.05 -6.36 -18.34
C GLN A 116 4.91 -7.60 -18.09
N LEU A 117 4.84 -8.16 -16.89
CA LEU A 117 5.42 -9.44 -16.51
C LEU A 117 4.36 -10.54 -16.63
N GLY A 118 4.61 -11.60 -17.39
CA GLY A 118 3.75 -12.78 -17.44
C GLY A 118 3.98 -13.71 -16.26
N LEU A 119 2.94 -14.03 -15.51
CA LEU A 119 3.03 -14.78 -14.26
C LEU A 119 3.36 -16.27 -14.46
N ASN A 120 2.86 -16.86 -15.54
CA ASN A 120 3.11 -18.27 -15.85
C ASN A 120 4.48 -18.52 -16.50
N THR A 121 5.02 -17.52 -17.20
CA THR A 121 6.27 -17.67 -17.96
C THR A 121 7.45 -16.98 -17.32
N GLY A 122 7.21 -16.02 -16.40
CA GLY A 122 8.25 -15.13 -15.89
C GLY A 122 8.85 -14.23 -16.97
N GLU A 123 8.20 -14.07 -18.13
CA GLU A 123 8.71 -13.29 -19.26
C GLU A 123 8.14 -11.87 -19.33
N LEU A 124 8.94 -10.95 -19.88
CA LEU A 124 8.51 -9.58 -20.13
C LEU A 124 7.85 -9.45 -21.50
N LYS A 125 6.68 -8.82 -21.53
CA LYS A 125 5.93 -8.49 -22.75
C LYS A 125 5.58 -7.01 -22.76
N ILE A 126 5.16 -6.50 -23.91
CA ILE A 126 4.60 -5.15 -24.04
C ILE A 126 3.10 -5.22 -24.25
N ALA A 127 2.36 -4.32 -23.62
CA ALA A 127 0.93 -4.16 -23.79
C ALA A 127 0.54 -2.68 -23.88
N SER A 128 -0.67 -2.41 -24.35
CA SER A 128 -1.21 -1.05 -24.34
C SER A 128 -1.27 -0.52 -22.92
N CYS A 129 -0.68 0.65 -22.65
CA CYS A 129 -0.68 1.27 -21.31
C CYS A 129 -2.09 1.57 -20.77
N LYS A 130 -3.11 1.54 -21.65
CA LYS A 130 -4.52 1.74 -21.29
C LYS A 130 -5.19 0.49 -20.72
N LYS A 131 -4.56 -0.69 -20.82
CA LYS A 131 -5.09 -1.92 -20.21
C LYS A 131 -5.02 -1.77 -18.69
N GLU A 132 -6.00 -2.32 -18.00
CA GLU A 132 -6.01 -2.39 -16.55
C GLU A 132 -5.53 -3.79 -16.14
N MET A 133 -4.55 -3.84 -15.23
CA MET A 133 -4.08 -5.08 -14.63
C MET A 133 -3.35 -4.80 -13.32
N PRO A 134 -3.22 -5.81 -12.46
CA PRO A 134 -2.47 -5.68 -11.21
C PRO A 134 -1.02 -5.32 -11.50
N TYR A 135 -0.30 -4.87 -10.48
CA TYR A 135 1.04 -4.30 -10.65
C TYR A 135 1.92 -4.58 -9.45
N ALA A 136 3.23 -4.46 -9.61
CA ALA A 136 4.16 -4.59 -8.49
C ALA A 136 4.86 -3.26 -8.21
N CYS A 137 4.97 -2.90 -6.94
CA CYS A 137 5.76 -1.76 -6.49
C CYS A 137 7.07 -2.26 -5.89
N GLU A 138 8.18 -1.58 -6.12
CA GLU A 138 9.38 -1.73 -5.30
C GLU A 138 9.39 -0.64 -4.22
N VAL A 139 9.66 -1.06 -2.99
CA VAL A 139 9.83 -0.16 -1.83
C VAL A 139 11.33 -0.08 -1.56
N ALA A 140 11.87 1.14 -1.51
CA ALA A 140 13.30 1.35 -1.28
C ALA A 140 13.68 0.98 0.15
N GLU A 141 14.88 0.41 0.32
CA GLU A 141 15.49 0.22 1.64
C GLU A 141 15.72 1.55 2.33
N ASN A 142 15.49 1.56 3.65
CA ASN A 142 15.84 2.65 4.54
C ASN A 142 17.37 2.71 4.79
N GLU A 143 18.17 2.87 3.75
CA GLU A 143 19.56 3.31 3.89
C GLU A 143 19.73 4.62 3.09
N ASN A 144 19.82 5.73 3.83
CA ASN A 144 19.89 7.16 3.43
C ASN A 144 18.60 8.00 3.46
N ALA A 145 17.64 7.66 4.31
CA ALA A 145 16.61 8.61 4.75
C ALA A 145 17.16 9.79 5.60
N GLU A 146 18.45 9.83 5.93
CA GLU A 146 19.07 10.97 6.63
C GLU A 146 19.65 12.05 5.71
N HIS A 147 19.86 11.77 4.42
CA HIS A 147 20.46 12.74 3.48
C HIS A 147 19.56 13.21 2.32
N ILE A 148 18.28 12.82 2.34
CA ILE A 148 17.19 13.48 1.61
C ILE A 148 16.26 14.14 2.63
N ARG A 149 16.83 14.97 3.50
CA ARG A 149 16.04 16.00 4.17
C ARG A 149 15.82 17.12 3.15
N GLU A 150 14.54 17.42 2.92
CA GLU A 150 14.02 18.52 2.09
C GLU A 150 14.09 18.35 0.57
N GLU A 151 13.31 17.41 0.05
CA GLU A 151 12.36 17.83 -0.99
C GLU A 151 10.95 17.71 -0.39
N ARG A 152 10.55 18.75 0.34
CA ARG A 152 9.15 19.01 0.62
C ARG A 152 8.48 19.12 -0.75
N SER A 153 7.58 18.20 -1.11
CA SER A 153 6.50 18.62 -1.99
C SER A 153 5.84 19.78 -1.25
N VAL A 154 5.58 20.89 -1.95
CA VAL A 154 4.98 22.08 -1.33
C VAL A 154 3.67 21.64 -0.68
N GLY A 155 3.67 21.45 0.64
CA GLY A 155 2.50 20.98 1.40
C GLY A 155 2.76 19.81 2.37
N CYS A 156 3.23 18.65 1.90
CA CYS A 156 3.20 17.40 2.67
C CYS A 156 4.54 16.64 2.72
N PRO A 157 4.81 15.86 3.79
CA PRO A 157 5.97 14.98 3.84
C PRO A 157 5.92 13.89 2.75
N ARG A 158 7.08 13.33 2.39
CA ARG A 158 7.16 12.24 1.40
C ARG A 158 6.28 11.04 1.80
N GLY A 159 5.50 10.53 0.85
CA GLY A 159 4.57 9.42 1.08
C GLY A 159 3.26 9.80 1.78
N TRP A 160 3.01 11.10 1.98
CA TRP A 160 1.72 11.63 2.41
C TRP A 160 1.04 12.35 1.23
N GLN A 161 -0.28 12.21 1.15
CA GLN A 161 -1.08 12.84 0.11
C GLN A 161 -1.77 14.08 0.62
N GLN A 162 -1.62 15.19 -0.11
CA GLN A 162 -2.28 16.43 0.23
C GLN A 162 -3.73 16.41 -0.26
N PHE A 163 -4.65 16.69 0.66
CA PHE A 163 -6.00 17.12 0.31
C PHE A 163 -6.31 18.40 1.09
N LYS A 164 -6.53 19.49 0.35
CA LYS A 164 -6.66 20.85 0.89
C LYS A 164 -5.49 21.22 1.81
N LYS A 165 -5.76 21.44 3.10
CA LYS A 165 -4.80 21.90 4.12
C LYS A 165 -4.28 20.76 4.99
N ASN A 166 -4.53 19.51 4.61
CA ASN A 166 -4.14 18.33 5.37
C ASN A 166 -3.37 17.35 4.50
N CYS A 167 -2.54 16.56 5.15
CA CYS A 167 -1.76 15.47 4.61
C CYS A 167 -2.29 14.16 5.17
N TYR A 168 -2.50 13.18 4.31
CA TYR A 168 -3.07 11.87 4.66
C TYR A 168 -2.12 10.74 4.30
N LYS A 169 -2.08 9.68 5.11
CA LYS A 169 -1.31 8.48 4.80
C LYS A 169 -2.07 7.22 5.17
N LEU A 170 -2.21 6.28 4.23
CA LEU A 170 -2.73 4.94 4.49
C LEU A 170 -1.60 4.01 4.87
N PHE A 171 -1.74 3.34 6.00
CA PHE A 171 -0.84 2.26 6.42
C PHE A 171 -1.55 0.92 6.25
N ALA A 172 -0.93 0.03 5.49
CA ALA A 172 -1.48 -1.30 5.20
C ALA A 172 -1.30 -2.29 6.37
N ASP A 173 -0.34 -2.05 7.27
CA ASP A 173 -0.13 -2.86 8.47
C ASP A 173 -1.41 -2.88 9.32
N GLU A 174 -1.98 -4.04 9.57
CA GLU A 174 -3.26 -4.14 10.26
C GLU A 174 -3.09 -3.99 11.77
N LYS A 175 -3.75 -2.97 12.35
CA LYS A 175 -3.69 -2.68 13.79
C LYS A 175 -5.07 -2.58 14.39
N THR A 176 -5.16 -2.78 15.71
CA THR A 176 -6.35 -2.37 16.47
C THR A 176 -6.52 -0.86 16.37
N TRP A 177 -7.73 -0.34 16.59
CA TRP A 177 -7.95 1.11 16.51
C TRP A 177 -7.01 1.88 17.47
N ALA A 178 -6.80 1.36 18.68
CA ALA A 178 -5.94 1.99 19.68
C ALA A 178 -4.46 1.98 19.27
N ASP A 179 -3.97 0.86 18.71
CA ASP A 179 -2.59 0.76 18.23
C ASP A 179 -2.35 1.61 16.98
N ALA A 180 -3.37 1.73 16.13
CA ALA A 180 -3.35 2.59 14.94
C ALA A 180 -3.25 4.08 15.33
N GLU A 181 -4.07 4.55 16.28
CA GLU A 181 -3.98 5.91 16.82
C GLU A 181 -2.61 6.19 17.45
N LYS A 182 -2.10 5.26 18.25
CA LYS A 182 -0.75 5.36 18.84
C LYS A 182 0.32 5.48 17.75
N HIS A 183 0.19 4.72 16.66
CA HIS A 183 1.10 4.81 15.53
C HIS A 183 0.99 6.16 14.82
N CYS A 184 -0.21 6.65 14.50
CA CYS A 184 -0.38 7.99 13.92
C CYS A 184 0.21 9.08 14.82
N SER A 185 -0.02 9.01 16.13
CA SER A 185 0.55 9.94 17.12
C SER A 185 2.08 9.95 17.07
N SER A 186 2.73 8.79 16.89
CA SER A 186 4.19 8.70 16.74
C SER A 186 4.72 9.38 15.46
N GLN A 187 3.85 9.63 14.49
CA GLN A 187 4.15 10.33 13.23
C GLN A 187 3.75 11.83 13.30
N ASN A 188 3.48 12.37 14.49
CA ASN A 188 2.91 13.71 14.69
C ASN A 188 1.57 13.92 13.95
N ALA A 189 0.75 12.88 13.90
CA ALA A 189 -0.54 12.85 13.23
C ALA A 189 -1.59 12.19 14.15
N HIS A 190 -2.83 12.15 13.72
CA HIS A 190 -3.89 11.37 14.36
C HIS A 190 -4.54 10.45 13.34
N LEU A 191 -5.31 9.46 13.78
CA LEU A 191 -6.23 8.79 12.86
C LEU A 191 -7.13 9.83 12.19
N ALA A 192 -7.40 9.64 10.89
CA ALA A 192 -8.04 10.67 10.09
C ALA A 192 -9.46 10.99 10.58
N SER A 193 -9.70 12.26 10.89
CA SER A 193 -11.02 12.88 11.03
C SER A 193 -11.57 13.27 9.66
N ILE A 194 -12.90 13.21 9.51
CA ILE A 194 -13.62 13.56 8.27
C ILE A 194 -14.59 14.70 8.58
N HIS A 195 -14.52 15.77 7.79
CA HIS A 195 -15.34 16.97 7.94
C HIS A 195 -16.13 17.34 6.69
N GLU A 196 -15.96 16.58 5.61
CA GLU A 196 -16.73 16.77 4.39
C GLU A 196 -16.74 15.51 3.51
N TYR A 197 -17.76 15.40 2.68
CA TYR A 197 -17.90 14.28 1.74
C TYR A 197 -16.71 14.14 0.79
N ARG A 198 -16.17 15.26 0.30
CA ARG A 198 -15.01 15.26 -0.63
C ARG A 198 -13.73 14.73 0.02
N GLU A 199 -13.59 14.89 1.33
CA GLU A 199 -12.48 14.32 2.10
C GLU A 199 -12.63 12.80 2.18
N MET A 200 -13.86 12.31 2.42
CA MET A 200 -14.14 10.88 2.42
C MET A 200 -13.94 10.24 1.03
N GLU A 201 -14.49 10.86 -0.02
CA GLU A 201 -14.31 10.47 -1.42
C GLU A 201 -12.81 10.38 -1.79
N PHE A 202 -12.02 11.38 -1.40
CA PHE A 202 -10.57 11.36 -1.59
C PHE A 202 -9.89 10.15 -0.93
N LEU A 203 -10.26 9.82 0.32
CA LEU A 203 -9.67 8.67 1.01
C LEU A 203 -10.04 7.34 0.37
N VAL A 204 -11.31 7.13 0.00
CA VAL A 204 -11.81 5.83 -0.44
C VAL A 204 -11.69 5.57 -1.94
N THR A 205 -11.75 6.61 -2.77
CA THR A 205 -11.77 6.50 -4.24
C THR A 205 -10.42 6.85 -4.83
N ASP A 206 -9.81 7.96 -4.37
CA ASP A 206 -8.55 8.43 -4.93
C ASP A 206 -7.33 7.78 -4.28
N PHE A 207 -7.42 7.48 -2.99
CA PHE A 207 -6.28 7.08 -2.18
C PHE A 207 -6.25 5.58 -1.82
N LYS A 208 -7.41 4.96 -1.57
CA LYS A 208 -7.54 3.54 -1.22
C LYS A 208 -7.84 2.67 -2.46
N PRO A 209 -6.99 1.67 -2.79
CA PRO A 209 -7.34 0.66 -3.79
C PRO A 209 -8.54 -0.17 -3.31
N PRO A 210 -9.68 -0.19 -4.03
CA PRO A 210 -10.93 -0.81 -3.54
C PRO A 210 -10.86 -2.33 -3.25
N ASN A 211 -9.77 -3.00 -3.63
CA ASN A 211 -9.63 -4.47 -3.55
C ASN A 211 -8.42 -4.96 -2.71
N LEU A 212 -7.65 -4.07 -2.07
CA LEU A 212 -6.48 -4.47 -1.26
C LEU A 212 -6.73 -4.43 0.24
N LEU A 213 -7.52 -3.47 0.69
CA LEU A 213 -7.76 -3.21 2.11
C LEU A 213 -9.25 -3.01 2.25
N PRO A 214 -10.06 -4.04 2.55
CA PRO A 214 -11.51 -3.88 2.56
C PRO A 214 -11.94 -2.78 3.55
N ARG A 215 -11.24 -2.67 4.69
CA ARG A 215 -11.51 -1.74 5.78
C ARG A 215 -10.26 -0.96 6.17
N ALA A 216 -10.41 0.34 6.43
CA ALA A 216 -9.38 1.16 7.06
C ALA A 216 -9.97 1.94 8.26
N TRP A 217 -9.29 1.97 9.40
CA TRP A 217 -9.68 2.78 10.55
C TRP A 217 -9.58 4.28 10.25
N LEU A 218 -10.53 5.02 10.83
CA LEU A 218 -10.57 6.48 10.93
C LEU A 218 -10.59 6.86 12.42
N GLY A 219 -10.44 8.15 12.73
CA GLY A 219 -10.26 8.61 14.12
C GLY A 219 -11.52 8.60 14.99
N GLY A 220 -12.65 8.14 14.46
CA GLY A 220 -13.92 8.19 15.16
C GLY A 220 -14.02 7.05 16.17
N LYS A 221 -14.36 7.36 17.41
CA LYS A 221 -14.71 6.37 18.43
C LYS A 221 -15.95 6.80 19.18
N ARG A 222 -16.80 5.84 19.55
CA ARG A 222 -17.96 6.09 20.40
C ARG A 222 -17.52 6.70 21.73
N ASN A 223 -18.17 7.78 22.14
CA ASN A 223 -17.93 8.40 23.44
C ASN A 223 -18.63 7.59 24.54
N PRO A 224 -17.90 6.94 25.47
CA PRO A 224 -18.51 6.14 26.53
C PRO A 224 -19.22 6.98 27.60
N ALA A 225 -18.89 8.28 27.72
CA ALA A 225 -19.42 9.17 28.75
C ALA A 225 -20.72 9.88 28.36
N ALA A 226 -21.14 9.80 27.10
CA ALA A 226 -22.32 10.50 26.61
C ALA A 226 -23.60 9.69 26.84
N SER A 227 -24.68 10.37 27.23
CA SER A 227 -26.03 9.82 27.26
C SER A 227 -26.58 9.72 25.84
N GLY A 228 -26.21 8.67 25.11
CA GLY A 228 -26.66 8.42 23.73
C GLY A 228 -25.59 7.78 22.86
N VAL A 229 -25.90 7.58 21.58
CA VAL A 229 -24.92 7.19 20.56
C VAL A 229 -24.26 8.47 20.05
N THR A 230 -23.10 8.82 20.61
CA THR A 230 -22.30 9.96 20.15
C THR A 230 -20.87 9.50 19.90
N PHE A 231 -20.22 10.19 18.98
CA PHE A 231 -18.86 9.90 18.55
C PHE A 231 -17.99 11.14 18.68
N GLN A 232 -16.70 10.90 18.76
CA GLN A 232 -15.67 11.93 18.82
C GLN A 232 -14.48 11.51 17.96
N TRP A 233 -13.82 12.49 17.35
CA TRP A 233 -12.55 12.28 16.68
C TRP A 233 -11.40 12.23 17.69
N SER A 234 -10.40 11.38 17.44
CA SER A 234 -9.21 11.25 18.29
C SER A 234 -8.31 12.48 18.26
N ASP A 235 -8.38 13.28 17.20
CA ASP A 235 -7.65 14.55 17.05
C ASP A 235 -8.31 15.74 17.78
N GLY A 236 -9.46 15.51 18.44
CA GLY A 236 -10.21 16.53 19.17
C GLY A 236 -10.99 17.51 18.30
N THR A 237 -11.02 17.32 16.98
CA THR A 237 -11.83 18.15 16.08
C THR A 237 -13.33 17.90 16.30
N PRO A 238 -14.20 18.88 15.96
CA PRO A 238 -15.64 18.71 16.11
C PRO A 238 -16.19 17.56 15.25
N TRP A 239 -17.23 16.91 15.76
CA TRP A 239 -18.04 15.97 14.99
C TRP A 239 -19.09 16.73 14.17
N ASP A 240 -18.65 17.39 13.09
CA ASP A 240 -19.44 18.34 12.30
C ASP A 240 -19.85 17.80 10.91
N TYR A 241 -19.41 16.60 10.57
CA TYR A 241 -19.81 15.88 9.37
C TYR A 241 -20.41 14.52 9.76
N ASP A 242 -21.72 14.39 9.52
CA ASP A 242 -22.47 13.16 9.67
C ASP A 242 -23.36 13.00 8.43
N ASP A 243 -23.03 12.06 7.56
CA ASP A 243 -23.80 11.74 6.34
C ASP A 243 -24.90 10.69 6.60
N GLY A 244 -25.17 10.39 7.88
CA GLY A 244 -26.39 9.78 8.36
C GLY A 244 -26.50 8.25 8.20
N TRP A 245 -25.39 7.49 8.24
CA TRP A 245 -25.46 6.03 7.98
C TRP A 245 -24.61 5.11 8.87
N ASN A 246 -25.19 3.92 9.11
CA ASN A 246 -24.68 2.67 9.69
C ASN A 246 -23.77 2.74 10.93
N TYR A 247 -24.41 3.08 12.06
CA TYR A 247 -24.08 2.41 13.31
C TYR A 247 -24.43 0.94 13.14
N GLY A 248 -23.51 0.14 12.61
CA GLY A 248 -23.65 -1.31 12.64
C GLY A 248 -24.10 -1.73 14.04
N ASP A 249 -24.93 -2.76 14.13
CA ASP A 249 -25.58 -3.32 15.33
C ASP A 249 -24.61 -3.76 16.47
N VAL A 250 -23.39 -3.22 16.53
CA VAL A 250 -22.45 -3.37 17.64
C VAL A 250 -23.04 -2.72 18.89
N LYS A 251 -23.72 -3.55 19.68
CA LYS A 251 -24.01 -3.31 21.09
C LYS A 251 -22.68 -3.11 21.85
N GLY A 252 -22.10 -1.92 21.87
CA GLY A 252 -20.85 -1.64 22.59
C GLY A 252 -19.96 -0.51 22.04
N GLU A 253 -18.66 -0.62 22.34
CA GLU A 253 -17.58 0.28 21.91
C GLU A 253 -17.30 0.16 20.40
N GLY A 254 -17.99 0.96 19.59
CA GLY A 254 -17.76 1.03 18.14
C GLY A 254 -16.64 2.02 17.79
N CYS A 255 -15.73 1.59 16.92
CA CYS A 255 -14.72 2.42 16.26
C CYS A 255 -15.05 2.60 14.79
N VAL A 256 -14.72 3.75 14.23
CA VAL A 256 -15.09 4.14 12.87
C VAL A 256 -14.08 3.64 11.86
N SER A 257 -14.56 3.08 10.76
CA SER A 257 -13.77 2.65 9.62
C SER A 257 -14.44 2.98 8.30
N THR A 258 -13.70 2.94 7.19
CA THR A 258 -14.27 2.98 5.84
C THR A 258 -15.18 1.76 5.61
N ALA A 259 -16.32 1.93 4.95
CA ALA A 259 -17.19 0.83 4.59
C ALA A 259 -16.56 -0.16 3.61
N THR A 260 -17.04 -1.40 3.64
CA THR A 260 -16.46 -2.53 2.89
C THR A 260 -17.34 -3.08 1.74
N SER A 261 -18.62 -2.68 1.62
CA SER A 261 -19.57 -3.25 0.65
C SER A 261 -19.75 -2.43 -0.64
N MET A 262 -19.88 -3.10 -1.80
CA MET A 262 -20.04 -2.50 -3.14
C MET A 262 -21.47 -2.05 -3.52
N GLU A 263 -21.49 -1.05 -4.42
CA GLU A 263 -22.57 -0.37 -5.17
C GLU A 263 -23.16 0.94 -4.61
N VAL A 264 -23.25 1.17 -3.29
CA VAL A 264 -23.86 2.43 -2.76
C VAL A 264 -23.08 3.06 -1.58
N LEU A 265 -22.13 2.35 -0.97
CA LEU A 265 -21.54 2.71 0.33
C LEU A 265 -20.03 2.99 0.31
N HIS A 266 -19.35 2.97 -0.85
CA HIS A 266 -17.89 3.11 -0.93
C HIS A 266 -17.37 4.42 -0.34
N GLU A 267 -18.17 5.48 -0.39
CA GLU A 267 -17.83 6.82 0.09
C GLU A 267 -18.35 7.09 1.51
N LYS A 268 -18.64 6.03 2.27
CA LYS A 268 -19.21 6.10 3.60
C LYS A 268 -18.35 5.38 4.63
N TRP A 269 -18.58 5.74 5.88
CA TRP A 269 -17.94 5.17 7.06
C TRP A 269 -18.93 4.28 7.81
N GLU A 270 -18.42 3.31 8.54
CA GLU A 270 -19.19 2.36 9.34
C GLU A 270 -18.50 2.12 10.69
N THR A 271 -19.27 1.69 11.68
CA THR A 271 -18.72 1.31 12.99
C THR A 271 -18.42 -0.18 13.07
N PHE A 272 -17.32 -0.53 13.73
CA PHE A 272 -16.88 -1.91 13.91
C PHE A 272 -16.19 -2.11 15.27
N ASP A 273 -15.97 -3.37 15.64
CA ASP A 273 -15.26 -3.74 16.89
C ASP A 273 -13.83 -3.17 16.87
N CYS A 274 -13.55 -2.25 17.79
CA CYS A 274 -12.25 -1.58 17.97
C CYS A 274 -11.06 -2.54 18.11
N SER A 275 -11.30 -3.77 18.54
CA SER A 275 -10.28 -4.81 18.73
C SER A 275 -9.89 -5.50 17.42
N THR A 276 -10.66 -5.28 16.35
CA THR A 276 -10.36 -5.82 15.02
C THR A 276 -9.06 -5.19 14.49
N ARG A 277 -8.26 -5.99 13.79
CA ARG A 277 -7.08 -5.50 13.09
C ARG A 277 -7.50 -5.06 11.68
N ALA A 278 -7.13 -3.83 11.31
CA ALA A 278 -7.37 -3.31 9.97
C ALA A 278 -6.28 -2.29 9.62
N SER A 279 -6.12 -2.02 8.32
CA SER A 279 -5.36 -0.86 7.84
C SER A 279 -5.91 0.45 8.41
N TYR A 280 -5.22 1.57 8.25
CA TYR A 280 -5.66 2.82 8.87
C TYR A 280 -5.11 4.08 8.18
N PHE A 281 -5.91 5.14 8.20
CA PHE A 281 -5.50 6.46 7.70
C PHE A 281 -5.03 7.35 8.84
N CYS A 282 -3.84 7.92 8.69
CA CYS A 282 -3.39 9.05 9.51
C CYS A 282 -3.61 10.38 8.78
N LYS A 283 -3.85 11.46 9.52
CA LYS A 283 -4.05 12.84 9.05
C LYS A 283 -3.21 13.81 9.89
N GLN A 284 -2.57 14.78 9.22
CA GLN A 284 -1.89 15.91 9.85
C GLN A 284 -2.11 17.19 9.03
N PRO A 285 -1.95 18.39 9.61
CA PRO A 285 -1.95 19.65 8.84
C PRO A 285 -0.78 19.73 7.86
N VAL A 286 -0.99 20.46 6.76
CA VAL A 286 0.09 20.93 5.87
C VAL A 286 1.05 21.87 6.63
N HIS A 287 2.35 21.76 6.39
CA HIS A 287 3.39 22.63 6.96
C HIS A 287 3.41 24.03 6.36
#